data_AF-A0A139Q315-F1
#
_entry.id   AF-A0A139Q315-F1
#
_cell.length_a   1.000
_cell.length_b   1.000
_cell.length_c   1.000
_cell.angle_alpha   90.00
_cell.angle_beta   90.00
_cell.angle_gamma   90.00
#
_symmetry.space_group_name_H-M   'P 1'
#
loop_
_entity.id
_entity.type
_entity.pdbx_description
1 polymer ?
#
loop_
_entity_poly.entity_id
_entity_poly.type
_entity_poly.pdbx_seq_one_letter_code
_entity_poly.pdbx_strand_id
1 'polypeptide(L)'
;MLPYANPNYYKWAIYLKENPEQVIGDISIVEMNEDNSSCEIGYVLGKNYWSRGLMTEALKAILDFCFTQTGFQKVKARYTSLNPASGHVMDKTGMSYLKTVANGVERKGYIANLIYYQISGEDR
;
A
#
# COMPACT_ATOMS: atom_id res chain seq x y z
N MET A 1 -15.58 -9.97 13.98
CA MET A 1 -16.09 -10.11 12.60
C MET A 1 -14.91 -10.54 11.75
N LEU A 2 -14.95 -11.71 11.11
CA LEU A 2 -13.83 -12.18 10.27
C LEU A 2 -13.73 -11.26 9.03
N PRO A 3 -12.53 -10.80 8.64
CA PRO A 3 -12.32 -9.81 7.56
C PRO A 3 -12.73 -10.29 6.16
N TYR A 4 -13.21 -11.54 6.01
CA TYR A 4 -13.57 -12.15 4.72
C TYR A 4 -15.04 -12.00 4.33
N ALA A 5 -15.84 -11.28 5.12
CA ALA A 5 -17.26 -11.05 4.83
C ALA A 5 -17.54 -9.86 3.89
N ASN A 6 -16.51 -9.09 3.50
CA ASN A 6 -16.65 -8.01 2.54
C ASN A 6 -16.24 -8.52 1.14
N PRO A 7 -17.19 -8.65 0.18
CA PRO A 7 -16.89 -9.15 -1.16
C PRO A 7 -16.00 -8.19 -1.97
N ASN A 8 -15.86 -6.93 -1.55
CA ASN A 8 -15.05 -5.93 -2.22
C ASN A 8 -13.65 -5.83 -1.59
N TYR A 9 -12.83 -6.85 -1.81
CA TYR A 9 -11.44 -6.87 -1.37
C TYR A 9 -10.55 -7.31 -2.53
N TYR A 10 -9.51 -6.52 -2.80
CA TYR A 10 -8.49 -6.88 -3.77
C TYR A 10 -7.21 -7.29 -3.04
N LYS A 11 -6.68 -8.47 -3.39
CA LYS A 11 -5.37 -8.92 -2.94
C LYS A 11 -4.64 -9.62 -4.05
N TRP A 12 -3.41 -9.19 -4.26
CA TRP A 12 -2.52 -9.74 -5.26
C TRP A 12 -1.31 -10.36 -4.56
N ALA A 13 -0.95 -11.56 -5.01
CA ALA A 13 0.35 -12.14 -4.69
C ALA A 13 1.40 -11.55 -5.62
N ILE A 14 2.59 -11.27 -5.08
CA ILE A 14 3.75 -10.81 -5.86
C ILE A 14 4.67 -12.01 -6.03
N TYR A 15 5.07 -12.30 -7.27
CA TYR A 15 6.05 -13.32 -7.63
C TYR A 15 7.01 -12.77 -8.70
N LEU A 16 8.18 -13.37 -8.83
CA LEU A 16 9.12 -13.03 -9.90
C LEU A 16 8.71 -13.77 -11.18
N LYS A 17 8.85 -13.12 -12.33
CA LYS A 17 8.55 -13.74 -13.64
C LYS A 17 9.36 -15.03 -13.87
N GLU A 18 10.59 -15.05 -13.38
CA GLU A 18 11.51 -16.19 -13.48
C GLU A 18 11.16 -17.34 -12.51
N ASN A 19 10.33 -17.10 -11.49
CA ASN A 19 9.93 -18.11 -10.52
C ASN A 19 8.47 -17.89 -10.04
N PRO A 20 7.47 -18.20 -10.88
CA PRO A 20 6.07 -17.88 -10.61
C PRO A 20 5.43 -18.70 -9.49
N GLU A 21 6.03 -19.83 -9.10
CA GLU A 21 5.53 -20.67 -8.01
C GLU A 21 5.86 -20.09 -6.62
N GLN A 22 6.83 -19.18 -6.54
CA GLN A 22 7.26 -18.58 -5.28
C GLN A 22 6.64 -17.21 -5.06
N VAL A 23 5.71 -17.14 -4.11
CA VAL A 23 5.18 -15.87 -3.61
C VAL A 23 6.25 -15.19 -2.75
N ILE A 24 6.58 -13.94 -3.10
CA ILE A 24 7.59 -13.13 -2.43
C ILE A 24 7.00 -11.99 -1.60
N GLY A 25 5.70 -11.76 -1.69
CA GLY A 25 4.98 -10.72 -0.96
C GLY A 25 3.53 -10.59 -1.40
N ASP A 26 2.84 -9.61 -0.86
CA ASP A 26 1.48 -9.26 -1.26
C ASP A 26 1.24 -7.76 -1.23
N ILE A 27 0.30 -7.33 -2.07
CA ILE A 27 -0.23 -5.97 -2.12
C ILE A 27 -1.75 -6.09 -2.19
N SER A 28 -2.46 -5.20 -1.49
CA SER A 28 -3.91 -5.27 -1.38
C SER A 28 -4.51 -3.89 -1.17
N ILE A 29 -5.78 -3.76 -1.56
CA ILE A 29 -6.62 -2.66 -1.11
C ILE A 29 -7.21 -3.09 0.24
N VAL A 30 -6.79 -2.42 1.31
CA VAL A 30 -7.14 -2.76 2.70
C VAL A 30 -8.35 -1.99 3.21
N GLU A 31 -8.69 -0.88 2.55
CA GLU A 31 -9.86 -0.07 2.86
C GLU A 31 -10.37 0.60 1.58
N MET A 32 -11.69 0.68 1.42
CA MET A 32 -12.35 1.42 0.34
C MET A 32 -13.37 2.37 0.96
N ASN A 33 -13.45 3.56 0.38
CA ASN A 33 -14.41 4.57 0.76
C ASN A 33 -15.10 5.08 -0.51
N GLU A 34 -16.34 4.64 -0.71
CA GLU A 34 -17.14 4.98 -1.88
C GLU A 34 -17.54 6.46 -1.88
N ASP A 35 -17.87 7.02 -0.71
CA ASP A 35 -18.33 8.42 -0.56
C ASP A 35 -17.33 9.45 -1.11
N ASN A 36 -16.03 9.16 -1.05
CA ASN A 36 -14.99 10.03 -1.59
C ASN A 36 -14.15 9.37 -2.69
N SER A 37 -14.63 8.25 -3.25
CA SER A 37 -13.96 7.48 -4.31
C SER A 37 -12.49 7.23 -3.99
N SER A 38 -12.17 6.81 -2.77
CA SER A 38 -10.79 6.55 -2.35
C SER A 38 -10.57 5.14 -1.81
N CYS A 39 -9.31 4.72 -1.82
CA CYS A 39 -8.89 3.46 -1.22
C CYS A 39 -7.57 3.61 -0.44
N GLU A 40 -7.30 2.67 0.46
CA GLU A 40 -6.01 2.53 1.13
C GLU A 40 -5.31 1.25 0.65
N ILE A 41 -4.04 1.36 0.27
CA ILE A 41 -3.19 0.23 -0.11
C ILE A 41 -2.30 -0.17 1.06
N GLY A 42 -2.29 -1.48 1.33
CA GLY A 42 -1.31 -2.13 2.20
C GLY A 42 -0.45 -3.10 1.41
N TYR A 43 0.83 -3.19 1.76
CA TYR A 43 1.76 -4.11 1.11
C TYR A 43 2.84 -4.64 2.05
N VAL A 44 3.36 -5.82 1.71
CA VAL A 44 4.49 -6.45 2.38
C VAL A 44 5.33 -7.22 1.36
N LEU A 45 6.64 -7.20 1.56
CA LEU A 45 7.58 -7.96 0.75
C LEU A 45 8.50 -8.75 1.68
N GLY A 46 8.90 -9.96 1.28
CA GLY A 46 9.87 -10.75 2.02
C GLY A 46 11.22 -10.02 2.10
N LYS A 47 11.88 -10.10 3.27
CA LYS A 47 13.12 -9.36 3.56
C LYS A 47 14.23 -9.58 2.53
N ASN A 48 14.33 -10.79 1.98
CA ASN A 48 15.33 -11.16 0.96
C ASN A 48 15.15 -10.39 -0.36
N TYR A 49 13.98 -9.81 -0.59
CA TYR A 49 13.58 -9.12 -1.81
C TYR A 49 13.54 -7.58 -1.65
N TRP A 50 13.86 -7.06 -0.46
CA TRP A 50 13.92 -5.61 -0.20
C TRP A 50 15.02 -4.91 -1.00
N SER A 51 14.87 -3.60 -1.17
CA SER A 51 15.86 -2.73 -1.83
C SER A 51 16.13 -3.03 -3.31
N ARG A 52 15.29 -3.85 -3.96
CA ARG A 52 15.40 -4.21 -5.39
C ARG A 52 14.41 -3.46 -6.29
N GLY A 53 13.64 -2.51 -5.75
CA GLY A 53 12.61 -1.77 -6.50
C GLY A 53 11.32 -2.55 -6.78
N LEU A 54 11.25 -3.84 -6.41
CA LEU A 54 10.10 -4.72 -6.70
C LEU A 54 8.78 -4.20 -6.15
N MET A 55 8.76 -3.69 -4.91
CA MET A 55 7.53 -3.13 -4.35
C MET A 55 7.14 -1.79 -4.98
N THR A 56 8.12 -1.01 -5.46
CA THR A 56 7.82 0.21 -6.23
C THR A 56 7.18 -0.12 -7.56
N GLU A 57 7.66 -1.15 -8.26
CA GLU A 57 7.05 -1.66 -9.50
C GLU A 57 5.63 -2.16 -9.24
N ALA A 58 5.45 -3.01 -8.21
CA ALA A 58 4.13 -3.53 -7.84
C ALA A 58 3.15 -2.41 -7.48
N LEU A 59 3.57 -1.44 -6.64
CA LEU A 59 2.70 -0.33 -6.25
C LEU A 59 2.31 0.54 -7.44
N LYS A 60 3.22 0.81 -8.39
CA LYS A 60 2.85 1.54 -9.63
C LYS A 60 1.76 0.83 -10.42
N ALA A 61 1.89 -0.49 -10.62
CA ALA A 61 0.89 -1.27 -11.32
C ALA A 61 -0.48 -1.27 -10.61
N ILE A 62 -0.49 -1.30 -9.27
CA ILE A 62 -1.75 -1.20 -8.52
C ILE A 62 -2.33 0.22 -8.57
N LEU A 63 -1.51 1.28 -8.54
CA LEU A 63 -1.99 2.65 -8.75
C LEU A 63 -2.63 2.80 -10.13
N ASP A 64 -2.00 2.26 -11.18
CA ASP A 64 -2.58 2.21 -12.53
C ASP A 64 -3.95 1.52 -12.53
N PHE A 65 -4.04 0.35 -11.92
CA PHE A 65 -5.31 -0.38 -11.79
C PHE A 65 -6.39 0.44 -11.07
N CYS A 66 -6.08 1.07 -9.93
CA CYS A 66 -7.02 1.87 -9.17
C CYS A 66 -7.58 3.06 -9.98
N PHE A 67 -6.73 3.75 -10.73
CA PHE A 67 -7.15 4.94 -11.49
C PHE A 67 -7.85 4.60 -12.81
N THR A 68 -7.49 3.47 -13.44
CA THR A 68 -7.99 3.13 -14.78
C THR A 68 -9.16 2.15 -14.79
N GLN A 69 -9.27 1.27 -13.79
CA GLN A 69 -10.23 0.16 -13.82
C GLN A 69 -11.28 0.21 -12.71
N THR A 70 -11.00 0.84 -11.57
CA THR A 70 -11.93 0.82 -10.42
C THR A 70 -12.66 2.14 -10.19
N GLY A 71 -12.26 3.22 -10.89
CA GLY A 71 -12.86 4.55 -10.74
C GLY A 71 -12.44 5.31 -9.48
N PHE A 72 -11.48 4.80 -8.70
CA PHE A 72 -10.96 5.54 -7.54
C PHE A 72 -10.25 6.82 -8.03
N GLN A 73 -10.52 7.92 -7.34
CA GLN A 73 -9.91 9.22 -7.61
C GLN A 73 -8.71 9.50 -6.71
N LYS A 74 -8.65 8.84 -5.55
CA LYS A 74 -7.57 9.03 -4.56
C LYS A 74 -7.11 7.70 -3.99
N VAL A 75 -5.79 7.53 -3.89
CA VAL A 75 -5.20 6.37 -3.25
C VAL A 75 -4.35 6.82 -2.07
N LYS A 76 -4.54 6.16 -0.93
CA LYS A 76 -3.78 6.39 0.30
C LYS A 76 -2.90 5.17 0.59
N ALA A 77 -1.83 5.40 1.31
CA ALA A 77 -1.03 4.34 1.92
C ALA A 77 -0.40 4.88 3.20
N ARG A 78 0.02 3.98 4.10
CA ARG A 78 0.64 4.39 5.35
C ARG A 78 1.75 3.44 5.79
N TYR A 79 2.70 3.98 6.54
CA TYR A 79 3.77 3.20 7.15
C TYR A 79 4.03 3.67 8.57
N THR A 80 4.61 2.78 9.39
CA THR A 80 5.03 3.13 10.75
C THR A 80 6.41 3.79 10.70
N SER A 81 6.67 4.74 11.59
CA SER A 81 8.00 5.37 11.75
C SER A 81 9.15 4.36 11.98
N LEU A 82 8.83 3.13 12.41
CA LEU A 82 9.79 2.04 12.55
C LEU A 82 10.15 1.34 11.23
N ASN A 83 9.44 1.64 10.14
CA ASN A 83 9.67 1.08 8.81
C ASN A 83 9.72 2.18 7.73
N PRO A 84 10.75 3.04 7.73
CA PRO A 84 10.87 4.13 6.77
C PRO A 84 11.05 3.64 5.31
N ALA A 85 11.46 2.39 5.10
CA ALA A 85 11.62 1.81 3.76
C ALA A 85 10.29 1.80 2.97
N SER A 86 9.15 1.62 3.64
CA SER A 86 7.83 1.76 3.01
C SER A 86 7.55 3.19 2.56
N GLY A 87 7.99 4.21 3.33
CA GLY A 87 7.89 5.61 2.92
C GLY A 87 8.60 5.86 1.59
N HIS A 88 9.82 5.35 1.43
CA HIS A 88 10.59 5.49 0.19
C HIS A 88 9.93 4.84 -1.02
N VAL A 89 9.16 3.76 -0.83
CA VAL A 89 8.37 3.16 -1.90
C VAL A 89 7.29 4.15 -2.35
N MET A 90 6.56 4.76 -1.40
CA MET A 90 5.49 5.72 -1.68
C MET A 90 6.02 6.97 -2.38
N ASP A 91 7.15 7.52 -1.91
CA ASP A 91 7.83 8.65 -2.54
C ASP A 91 8.16 8.34 -4.02
N LYS A 92 8.75 7.16 -4.29
CA LYS A 92 9.15 6.73 -5.65
C LYS A 92 7.98 6.44 -6.58
N THR A 93 6.77 6.28 -6.05
CA THR A 93 5.55 6.11 -6.84
C THR A 93 4.80 7.43 -7.07
N GLY A 94 5.35 8.57 -6.65
CA GLY A 94 4.73 9.88 -6.81
C GLY A 94 3.69 10.21 -5.74
N MET A 95 3.56 9.38 -4.70
CA MET A 95 2.69 9.72 -3.58
C MET A 95 3.32 10.82 -2.74
N SER A 96 2.48 11.70 -2.21
CA SER A 96 2.88 12.83 -1.37
C SER A 96 2.47 12.60 0.08
N TYR A 97 3.28 13.12 1.00
CA TYR A 97 2.97 13.14 2.42
C TYR A 97 1.63 13.83 2.67
N LEU A 98 0.76 13.20 3.47
CA LEU A 98 -0.54 13.74 3.87
C LEU A 98 -0.52 14.21 5.32
N LYS A 99 -0.18 13.30 6.25
CA LYS A 99 -0.19 13.58 7.69
C LYS A 99 0.59 12.55 8.49
N THR A 100 0.97 12.93 9.71
CA THR A 100 1.50 12.01 10.72
C THR A 100 0.53 11.95 11.88
N VAL A 101 0.17 10.74 12.29
CA VAL A 101 -0.56 10.49 13.54
C VAL A 101 0.48 10.06 14.58
N ALA A 102 0.74 10.96 15.54
CA ALA A 102 1.62 10.65 16.66
C ALA A 102 1.06 9.48 17.46
N ASN A 103 1.90 8.51 17.81
CA ASN A 103 1.49 7.29 18.51
C ASN A 103 0.34 6.53 17.80
N GLY A 104 0.23 6.65 16.47
CA GLY A 104 -0.86 6.04 15.70
C GLY A 104 -0.83 4.52 15.63
N VAL A 105 0.24 3.87 16.10
CA VAL A 105 0.29 2.43 16.33
C VAL A 105 0.77 2.16 17.74
N GLU A 106 -0.07 1.50 18.51
CA GLU A 106 0.25 0.94 19.82
C GLU A 106 0.05 -0.57 19.76
N ARG A 107 1.14 -1.32 19.98
CA ARG A 107 1.11 -2.78 20.13
C ARG A 107 1.94 -3.14 21.35
N LYS A 108 1.70 -4.33 21.92
CA LYS A 108 2.46 -4.82 23.08
C LYS A 108 3.96 -4.81 22.76
N GLY A 109 4.69 -3.83 23.33
CA GLY A 109 6.14 -3.69 23.20
C GLY A 109 6.64 -2.53 22.34
N TYR A 110 5.78 -1.77 21.66
CA TYR A 110 6.22 -0.52 21.00
C TYR A 110 5.06 0.45 20.68
N ILE A 111 5.39 1.74 20.69
CA ILE A 111 4.56 2.83 20.19
C ILE A 111 5.29 3.46 19.02
N ALA A 112 4.59 3.72 17.92
CA ALA A 112 5.18 4.33 16.73
C ALA A 112 4.22 5.32 16.08
N ASN A 113 4.78 6.36 15.47
CA ASN A 113 4.03 7.27 14.60
C ASN A 113 3.55 6.52 13.36
N LEU A 114 2.35 6.87 12.88
CA LEU A 114 1.77 6.36 11.64
C LEU A 114 1.74 7.49 10.61
N ILE A 115 2.48 7.31 9.53
CA ILE A 115 2.69 8.32 8.49
C ILE A 115 1.82 7.94 7.30
N TYR A 116 0.99 8.87 6.85
CA TYR A 116 0.08 8.72 5.72
C TYR A 116 0.60 9.47 4.50
N TYR A 117 0.43 8.82 3.36
CA TYR A 117 0.71 9.34 2.03
C TYR A 117 -0.54 9.21 1.16
N GLN A 118 -0.64 10.06 0.14
CA GLN A 118 -1.71 10.00 -0.84
C GLN A 118 -1.25 10.38 -2.25
N ILE A 119 -2.03 10.00 -3.25
CA ILE A 119 -1.92 10.48 -4.63
C ILE A 119 -3.33 10.59 -5.24
N SER A 120 -3.58 11.66 -6.00
CA SER A 120 -4.80 11.83 -6.78
C SER A 120 -4.58 11.37 -8.22
N GLY A 121 -5.65 10.91 -8.88
CA GLY A 121 -5.60 10.63 -10.32
C GLY A 121 -5.28 11.87 -11.17
N GLU A 122 -5.59 13.06 -10.65
CA GLU A 122 -5.27 14.37 -11.25
C GLU A 122 -3.78 14.73 -11.15
N ASP A 123 -3.03 14.11 -10.22
CA ASP A 123 -1.61 14.39 -9.98
C ASP A 123 -0.68 13.55 -10.87
N ARG A 124 -1.23 12.72 -11.77
CA ARG A 124 -0.47 11.80 -12.65
C ARG A 124 -0.25 12.36 -14.05
#